data_AF-A0A0F7KJZ8-F1
#
_entry.id   AF-A0A0F7KJZ8-F1
#
_cell.length_a   1.000
_cell.length_b   1.000
_cell.length_c   1.000
_cell.angle_alpha   90.00
_cell.angle_beta   90.00
_cell.angle_gamma   90.00
#
_symmetry.space_group_name_H-M   'P 1'
#
loop_
_entity.id
_entity.type
_entity.pdbx_description
1 polymer ?
#
loop_
_entity_poly.entity_id
_entity_poly.type
_entity_poly.pdbx_seq_one_letter_code
_entity_poly.pdbx_strand_id
1 'polypeptide(L)'
;MKQGTAIKNALKIAERIRQVNGLVGTPATRFECYRIKRAWIFGSTIKGKLNPNDLDILIDGHHCGRHYVANKKYTDLSLYVGAKKDRDKYRRSGLILPVESDITAYRYIRDNLKMVRFHDYRIDKDVANPRIMIYPRNDLISWVENQAKI
;
A
#
# COMPACT_ATOMS: atom_id res chain seq x y z
N MET A 1 -16.70 -4.77 8.80
CA MET A 1 -15.73 -4.47 9.89
C MET A 1 -16.29 -3.32 10.73
N LYS A 2 -16.04 -3.24 12.04
CA LYS A 2 -16.46 -2.07 12.85
C LYS A 2 -15.60 -0.85 12.51
N GLN A 3 -16.17 0.36 12.56
CA GLN A 3 -15.46 1.60 12.26
C GLN A 3 -14.18 1.79 13.12
N GLY A 4 -14.26 1.52 14.42
CA GLY A 4 -13.10 1.61 15.31
C GLY A 4 -11.96 0.65 14.91
N THR A 5 -12.28 -0.54 14.39
CA THR A 5 -11.29 -1.47 13.84
C THR A 5 -10.66 -0.92 12.56
N ALA A 6 -11.46 -0.30 11.69
CA ALA A 6 -10.96 0.34 10.46
C ALA A 6 -9.98 1.47 10.77
N ILE A 7 -10.33 2.35 11.73
CA ILE A 7 -9.47 3.43 12.21
C ILE A 7 -8.18 2.87 12.81
N LYS A 8 -8.27 1.87 13.70
CA LYS A 8 -7.10 1.22 14.29
C LYS A 8 -6.18 0.61 13.22
N ASN A 9 -6.76 -0.01 12.19
CA ASN A 9 -5.99 -0.57 11.08
C ASN A 9 -5.33 0.52 10.23
N ALA A 10 -6.01 1.63 9.97
CA ALA A 10 -5.43 2.78 9.26
C ALA A 10 -4.25 3.38 10.02
N LEU A 11 -4.36 3.53 11.35
CA LEU A 11 -3.26 3.99 12.20
C LEU A 11 -2.07 3.03 12.20
N LYS A 12 -2.30 1.70 12.21
CA LYS A 12 -1.22 0.71 12.06
C LYS A 12 -0.52 0.80 10.72
N ILE A 13 -1.27 1.02 9.63
CA ILE A 13 -0.70 1.22 8.29
C ILE A 13 0.15 2.50 8.27
N ALA A 14 -0.37 3.61 8.80
CA ALA A 14 0.35 4.87 8.92
C ALA A 14 1.68 4.70 9.66
N GLU A 15 1.66 3.97 10.78
CA GLU A 15 2.84 3.71 11.59
C GLU A 15 3.88 2.86 10.85
N ARG A 16 3.46 1.81 10.15
CA ARG A 16 4.37 0.99 9.33
C ARG A 16 5.01 1.79 8.20
N ILE A 17 4.23 2.66 7.53
CA ILE A 17 4.77 3.56 6.51
C ILE A 17 5.81 4.49 7.16
N ARG A 18 5.52 5.04 8.34
CA ARG A 18 6.45 5.92 9.06
C ARG A 18 7.73 5.21 9.50
N GLN A 19 7.65 3.98 9.99
CA GLN A 19 8.81 3.18 10.43
C GLN A 19 9.86 2.98 9.33
N VAL A 20 9.41 2.86 8.07
CA VAL A 20 10.30 2.76 6.91
C VAL A 20 10.51 4.11 6.21
N ASN A 21 10.12 5.21 6.84
CA ASN A 21 10.10 6.56 6.28
C ASN A 21 9.48 6.62 4.87
N GLY A 22 8.44 5.83 4.63
CA GLY A 22 7.75 5.68 3.35
C GLY A 22 8.59 5.08 2.23
N LEU A 23 9.77 4.52 2.50
CA LEU A 23 10.61 3.83 1.52
C LEU A 23 10.63 2.33 1.83
N VAL A 24 9.80 1.57 1.11
CA VAL A 24 9.69 0.12 1.32
C VAL A 24 10.69 -0.59 0.42
N GLY A 25 11.64 -1.33 1.01
CA GLY A 25 12.51 -2.24 0.26
C GLY A 25 11.71 -3.42 -0.30
N THR A 26 11.86 -3.69 -1.59
CA THR A 26 11.09 -4.69 -2.33
C THR A 26 12.04 -5.68 -3.03
N PRO A 27 12.78 -6.49 -2.26
CA PRO A 27 13.76 -7.41 -2.81
C PRO A 27 13.10 -8.41 -3.76
N ALA A 28 13.83 -8.81 -4.80
CA ALA A 28 13.34 -9.73 -5.83
C ALA A 28 12.15 -9.22 -6.66
N THR A 29 11.86 -7.91 -6.67
CA THR A 29 10.83 -7.31 -7.53
C THR A 29 11.46 -6.47 -8.63
N ARG A 30 10.63 -5.93 -9.53
CA ARG A 30 11.04 -5.11 -10.67
C ARG A 30 11.92 -3.93 -10.28
N PHE A 31 11.66 -3.31 -9.13
CA PHE A 31 12.48 -2.23 -8.59
C PHE A 31 12.94 -2.57 -7.18
N GLU A 32 14.11 -2.05 -6.81
CA GLU A 32 14.69 -2.26 -5.49
C GLU A 32 13.78 -1.79 -4.35
N CYS A 33 13.06 -0.68 -4.57
CA CYS A 33 12.20 -0.07 -3.57
C CYS A 33 10.92 0.52 -4.17
N TYR A 34 9.94 0.75 -3.30
CA TYR A 34 8.75 1.56 -3.58
C TYR A 34 8.65 2.72 -2.59
N ARG A 35 8.55 3.95 -3.10
CA ARG A 35 8.45 5.18 -2.30
C ARG A 35 7.00 5.61 -2.21
N ILE A 36 6.43 5.48 -1.02
CA ILE A 36 5.16 6.09 -0.62
C ILE A 36 5.45 7.54 -0.24
N LYS A 37 4.93 8.49 -1.01
CA LYS A 37 5.04 9.93 -0.71
C LYS A 37 3.95 10.35 0.26
N ARG A 38 2.72 9.91 0.02
CA ARG A 38 1.52 10.29 0.77
C ARG A 38 0.55 9.12 0.83
N ALA A 39 -0.20 9.05 1.91
CA ALA A 39 -1.28 8.09 2.07
C ALA A 39 -2.49 8.74 2.73
N TRP A 40 -3.69 8.33 2.31
CA TRP A 40 -4.95 8.82 2.87
C TRP A 40 -5.91 7.67 3.11
N ILE A 41 -6.74 7.81 4.13
CA ILE A 41 -7.95 7.01 4.29
C ILE A 41 -9.12 7.74 3.62
N PHE A 42 -9.99 7.01 2.94
CA PHE A 42 -11.19 7.56 2.33
C PHE A 42 -12.37 6.58 2.41
N GLY A 43 -13.45 6.89 1.71
CA GLY A 43 -14.58 5.98 1.57
C GLY A 43 -15.47 5.90 2.80
N SER A 44 -16.12 4.74 3.00
CA SER A 44 -17.18 4.60 4.00
C SER A 44 -16.71 4.77 5.44
N THR A 45 -15.43 4.51 5.72
CA THR A 45 -14.86 4.62 7.08
C THR A 45 -14.89 6.06 7.61
N ILE A 46 -14.50 7.03 6.79
CA ILE A 46 -14.47 8.45 7.19
C ILE A 46 -15.83 9.15 7.06
N LYS A 47 -16.76 8.55 6.30
CA LYS A 47 -18.15 9.02 6.19
C LYS A 47 -19.00 8.65 7.41
N GLY A 48 -18.40 8.18 8.49
CA GLY A 48 -19.13 7.86 9.73
C GLY A 48 -19.88 6.53 9.71
N LYS A 49 -19.69 5.67 8.70
CA LYS A 49 -20.41 4.39 8.65
C LYS A 49 -19.95 3.51 9.82
N LEU A 50 -20.89 3.07 10.66
CA LEU A 50 -20.59 2.24 11.85
C LEU A 50 -19.92 0.90 11.47
N ASN A 51 -20.32 0.34 10.32
CA ASN A 51 -19.83 -0.92 9.79
C ASN A 51 -19.36 -0.77 8.34
N PRO A 52 -18.16 -0.21 8.08
CA PRO A 52 -17.58 -0.21 6.74
C PRO A 52 -17.32 -1.64 6.26
N ASN A 53 -17.48 -1.86 4.95
CA ASN A 53 -17.17 -3.15 4.33
C ASN A 53 -15.66 -3.38 4.39
N ASP A 54 -14.90 -2.36 4.02
CA ASP A 54 -13.46 -2.34 3.86
C ASP A 54 -12.86 -1.01 4.33
N LEU A 55 -11.55 -1.05 4.57
CA LEU A 55 -10.71 0.12 4.76
C LEU A 55 -10.05 0.47 3.43
N ASP A 56 -10.49 1.56 2.82
CA ASP A 56 -9.92 2.08 1.58
C ASP A 56 -8.79 3.07 1.87
N ILE A 57 -7.60 2.74 1.37
CA ILE A 57 -6.40 3.56 1.49
C ILE A 57 -5.96 4.01 0.10
N LEU A 58 -5.85 5.32 -0.09
CA LEU A 58 -5.29 5.92 -1.28
C LEU A 58 -3.78 6.13 -1.08
N ILE A 59 -2.95 5.66 -2.01
CA ILE A 59 -1.50 5.79 -1.96
C ILE A 59 -1.02 6.61 -3.16
N ASP A 60 -0.26 7.67 -2.86
CA ASP A 60 0.59 8.34 -3.84
C ASP A 60 2.02 7.85 -3.66
N GLY A 61 2.49 7.06 -4.62
CA GLY A 61 3.81 6.45 -4.58
C GLY A 61 4.37 6.18 -5.96
N HIS A 62 5.64 5.77 -6.00
CA HIS A 62 6.35 5.44 -7.23
C HIS A 62 7.46 4.43 -6.97
N HIS A 63 7.81 3.69 -8.02
CA HIS A 63 8.95 2.77 -8.03
C HIS A 63 10.28 3.54 -8.01
N CYS A 64 11.28 3.02 -7.31
CA CYS A 64 12.59 3.69 -7.17
C CYS A 64 13.73 2.69 -6.92
N GLY A 65 14.96 3.18 -7.08
CA GLY A 65 16.19 2.36 -6.99
C GLY A 65 16.47 1.58 -8.28
N ARG A 66 17.27 0.53 -8.18
CA ARG A 66 17.67 -0.28 -9.35
C ARG A 66 16.49 -0.97 -10.01
N HIS A 67 16.48 -1.00 -11.34
CA HIS A 67 15.49 -1.71 -12.16
C HIS A 67 16.01 -3.11 -12.52
N TYR A 68 15.19 -4.12 -12.32
CA TYR A 68 15.50 -5.53 -12.55
C TYR A 68 14.53 -6.13 -13.58
N VAL A 69 15.09 -6.93 -14.48
CA VAL A 69 14.31 -7.75 -15.43
C VAL A 69 13.96 -9.10 -14.80
N ALA A 70 12.88 -9.71 -15.29
CA ALA A 70 12.50 -11.06 -14.85
C ALA A 70 13.53 -12.07 -15.35
N ASN A 71 14.21 -12.76 -14.43
CA ASN A 71 15.20 -13.77 -14.80
C ASN A 71 14.56 -15.18 -14.86
N LYS A 72 14.93 -15.96 -15.87
CA LYS A 72 14.36 -17.30 -16.12
C LYS A 72 14.93 -18.35 -15.15
N LYS A 73 16.16 -18.13 -14.66
CA LYS A 73 16.83 -18.94 -13.63
C LYS A 73 17.07 -18.06 -12.42
N TYR A 74 16.22 -18.19 -11.41
CA TYR A 74 16.47 -17.64 -10.08
C TYR A 74 17.42 -18.62 -9.37
N THR A 75 18.68 -18.63 -9.80
CA THR A 75 19.71 -19.55 -9.31
C THR A 75 20.72 -18.75 -8.48
N ASP A 76 20.82 -19.15 -7.22
CA ASP A 76 21.66 -18.62 -6.16
C ASP A 76 21.26 -17.30 -5.47
N LEU A 77 21.17 -17.40 -4.14
CA LEU A 77 20.79 -16.36 -3.18
C LEU A 77 21.90 -15.33 -2.92
N SER A 78 23.07 -15.48 -3.54
CA SER A 78 24.27 -14.70 -3.20
C SER A 78 24.39 -13.37 -3.95
N LEU A 79 23.71 -13.20 -5.09
CA LEU A 79 23.67 -11.95 -5.87
C LEU A 79 22.27 -11.81 -6.47
N TYR A 80 21.51 -10.77 -6.11
CA TYR A 80 20.19 -10.50 -6.74
C TYR A 80 20.39 -10.06 -8.20
N VAL A 81 20.64 -11.00 -9.13
CA VAL A 81 20.82 -10.72 -10.57
C VAL A 81 19.48 -10.67 -11.33
N GLY A 82 18.37 -10.37 -10.64
CA GLY A 82 17.07 -10.21 -11.29
C GLY A 82 15.85 -10.27 -10.38
N ALA A 83 14.68 -10.04 -10.99
CA ALA A 83 13.39 -10.05 -10.32
C ALA A 83 12.68 -11.41 -10.46
N LYS A 84 11.88 -11.78 -9.45
CA LYS A 84 10.96 -12.92 -9.51
C LYS A 84 9.97 -12.72 -10.64
N LYS A 85 9.71 -13.79 -11.37
CA LYS A 85 8.65 -13.85 -12.38
C LYS A 85 7.26 -13.77 -11.73
N ASP A 86 6.42 -12.88 -12.25
CA ASP A 86 4.99 -12.86 -11.93
C ASP A 86 4.29 -14.05 -12.61
N ARG A 87 3.99 -15.08 -11.81
CA ARG A 87 3.38 -16.33 -12.30
C ARG A 87 1.93 -16.13 -12.77
N ASP A 88 1.20 -15.20 -12.16
CA ASP A 88 -0.22 -14.98 -12.49
C ASP A 88 -0.34 -14.23 -13.81
N LYS A 89 0.47 -13.18 -14.03
CA LYS A 89 0.54 -12.52 -15.34
C LYS A 89 0.97 -13.48 -16.44
N TYR A 90 1.97 -14.32 -16.17
CA TYR A 90 2.41 -15.33 -17.14
C TYR A 90 1.30 -16.31 -17.50
N ARG A 91 0.55 -16.84 -16.53
CA ARG A 91 -0.56 -17.75 -16.80
C ARG A 91 -1.66 -17.12 -17.65
N ARG A 92 -1.94 -15.82 -17.45
CA ARG A 92 -3.02 -15.12 -18.16
C ARG A 92 -2.64 -14.63 -19.55
N SER A 93 -1.38 -14.24 -19.76
CA SER A 93 -0.95 -13.53 -20.98
C SER A 93 0.23 -14.19 -21.72
N GLY A 94 0.88 -15.19 -21.13
CA GLY A 94 2.13 -15.76 -21.65
C GLY A 94 3.37 -14.89 -21.45
N LEU A 95 3.21 -13.63 -21.01
CA LEU A 95 4.32 -12.68 -20.85
C LEU A 95 5.17 -12.97 -19.60
N ILE A 96 6.48 -12.95 -19.76
CA ILE A 96 7.44 -13.09 -18.65
C ILE A 96 7.73 -11.70 -18.10
N LEU A 97 6.97 -11.29 -17.10
CA LEU A 97 7.13 -10.00 -16.43
C LEU A 97 7.59 -10.19 -14.98
N PRO A 98 8.34 -9.22 -14.43
CA PRO A 98 8.73 -9.23 -13.03
C PRO A 98 7.52 -8.92 -12.13
N VAL A 99 7.56 -9.38 -10.88
CA VAL A 99 6.62 -8.92 -9.84
C VAL A 99 6.83 -7.42 -9.63
N GLU A 100 5.76 -6.64 -9.66
CA GLU A 100 5.81 -5.20 -9.45
C GLU A 100 6.06 -4.85 -7.98
N SER A 101 6.85 -3.80 -7.74
CA SER A 101 7.31 -3.42 -6.39
C SER A 101 6.18 -2.87 -5.51
N ASP A 102 5.21 -2.19 -6.10
CA ASP A 102 4.02 -1.67 -5.42
C ASP A 102 3.21 -2.81 -4.76
N ILE A 103 3.04 -3.95 -5.45
CA ILE A 103 2.35 -5.14 -4.90
C ILE A 103 3.03 -5.61 -3.62
N THR A 104 4.36 -5.72 -3.63
CA THR A 104 5.13 -6.14 -2.45
C THR A 104 5.08 -5.09 -1.36
N ALA A 105 5.19 -3.81 -1.70
CA ALA A 105 5.11 -2.72 -0.74
C ALA A 105 3.73 -2.66 -0.06
N TYR A 106 2.65 -2.83 -0.81
CA TYR A 106 1.29 -2.90 -0.29
C TYR A 106 1.07 -4.11 0.60
N ARG A 107 1.65 -5.26 0.25
CA ARG A 107 1.63 -6.45 1.12
C ARG A 107 2.37 -6.20 2.43
N TYR A 108 3.53 -5.54 2.39
CA TYR A 108 4.31 -5.20 3.59
C TYR A 108 3.53 -4.28 4.53
N ILE A 109 3.00 -3.15 4.04
CA ILE A 109 2.28 -2.20 4.89
C ILE A 109 0.93 -2.78 5.38
N ARG A 110 0.27 -3.62 4.57
CA ARG A 110 -0.95 -4.34 4.97
C ARG A 110 -0.69 -5.41 6.01
N ASP A 111 0.38 -6.17 5.83
CA ASP A 111 0.67 -7.38 6.61
C ASP A 111 -0.57 -8.32 6.63
N ASN A 112 -0.99 -8.77 7.81
CA ASN A 112 -2.13 -9.67 8.01
C ASN A 112 -3.47 -8.94 8.22
N LEU A 113 -3.52 -7.62 7.95
CA LEU A 113 -4.77 -6.85 8.08
C LEU A 113 -5.75 -7.28 6.99
N LYS A 114 -6.92 -7.77 7.41
CA LYS A 114 -8.02 -8.16 6.53
C LYS A 114 -8.83 -6.94 6.13
N MET A 115 -9.52 -7.05 4.98
CA MET A 115 -10.47 -6.03 4.48
C MET A 115 -9.83 -4.66 4.27
N VAL A 116 -8.57 -4.62 3.86
CA VAL A 116 -7.86 -3.39 3.47
C VAL A 116 -7.67 -3.39 1.95
N ARG A 117 -8.06 -2.30 1.31
CA ARG A 117 -7.89 -2.08 -0.14
C ARG A 117 -6.99 -0.87 -0.37
N PHE A 118 -6.04 -1.00 -1.30
CA PHE A 118 -5.16 0.09 -1.72
C PHE A 118 -5.54 0.56 -3.10
N HIS A 119 -5.53 1.87 -3.26
CA HIS A 119 -5.90 2.62 -4.45
C HIS A 119 -4.73 3.47 -4.91
N ASP A 120 -4.53 3.63 -6.22
CA ASP A 120 -3.49 4.51 -6.77
C ASP A 120 -4.03 5.93 -6.87
N TYR A 121 -3.35 6.87 -6.21
CA TYR A 121 -3.70 8.29 -6.25
C TYR A 121 -3.81 8.84 -7.68
N ARG A 122 -2.98 8.38 -8.62
CA ARG A 122 -2.98 8.87 -10.00
C ARG A 122 -4.25 8.47 -10.76
N ILE A 123 -4.94 7.43 -10.30
CA ILE A 123 -6.15 6.89 -10.91
C ILE A 123 -7.39 7.35 -10.13
N ASP A 124 -7.36 7.23 -8.80
CA ASP A 124 -8.56 7.31 -7.96
C ASP A 124 -8.72 8.64 -7.20
N LYS A 125 -7.85 9.64 -7.41
CA LYS A 125 -7.84 10.90 -6.64
C LYS A 125 -9.19 11.63 -6.61
N ASP A 126 -9.99 11.56 -7.66
CA ASP A 126 -11.22 12.35 -7.76
C ASP A 126 -12.38 11.63 -7.05
N VAL A 127 -12.38 10.30 -7.07
CA VAL A 127 -13.36 9.45 -6.38
C VAL A 127 -13.09 9.40 -4.88
N ALA A 128 -11.84 9.60 -4.47
CA ALA A 128 -11.41 9.57 -3.08
C ALA A 128 -11.61 10.90 -2.34
N ASN A 129 -12.69 11.64 -2.62
CA ASN A 129 -13.07 12.84 -1.86
C ASN A 129 -14.40 12.61 -1.11
N PRO A 130 -14.50 12.98 0.18
CA PRO A 130 -13.44 13.48 1.05
C PRO A 130 -12.38 12.39 1.34
N ARG A 131 -11.21 12.80 1.86
CA ARG A 131 -10.13 11.92 2.34
C ARG A 131 -9.38 12.57 3.49
N ILE A 132 -8.81 11.74 4.37
CA ILE A 132 -8.03 12.18 5.53
C ILE A 132 -6.60 11.64 5.39
N MET A 133 -5.60 12.50 5.52
CA MET A 133 -4.21 12.10 5.37
C MET A 133 -3.75 11.26 6.57
N ILE A 134 -3.17 10.09 6.29
CA ILE A 134 -2.56 9.23 7.32
C ILE A 134 -1.03 9.26 7.29
N TYR A 135 -0.42 9.70 6.18
CA TYR A 135 1.03 9.92 6.05
C TYR A 135 1.29 11.06 5.04
N PRO A 136 2.22 12.00 5.33
CA PRO A 136 3.18 12.00 6.44
C PRO A 136 2.64 12.54 7.78
N ARG A 137 1.61 13.41 7.78
CA ARG A 137 1.16 14.12 8.99
C ARG A 137 0.32 13.28 9.96
N ASN A 138 -0.53 12.41 9.42
CA ASN A 138 -1.55 11.64 10.16
C ASN A 138 -2.66 12.49 10.80
N ASP A 139 -3.39 13.24 9.97
CA ASP A 139 -4.55 14.07 10.31
C ASP A 139 -5.74 13.24 10.87
N LEU A 140 -5.68 11.90 10.77
CA LEU A 140 -6.70 10.98 11.32
C LEU A 140 -6.79 11.05 12.85
N ILE A 141 -5.69 11.31 13.55
CA ILE A 141 -5.69 11.39 15.02
C ILE A 141 -6.62 12.51 15.48
N SER A 142 -6.40 13.72 14.96
CA SER A 142 -7.23 14.89 15.28
C SER A 142 -8.69 14.71 14.85
N TRP A 143 -8.94 14.01 13.74
CA TRP A 143 -10.30 13.68 13.32
C TRP A 143 -11.02 12.79 14.34
N VAL A 144 -10.36 11.75 14.87
CA VAL A 144 -10.95 10.86 15.88
C VAL A 144 -11.23 11.61 17.19
N GLU A 145 -10.30 12.46 17.63
CA GLU A 145 -10.47 13.27 18.84
C GLU A 145 -11.67 14.23 18.74
N ASN A 146 -11.87 14.83 17.57
CA ASN A 146 -13.01 15.71 17.34
C ASN A 146 -14.34 14.96 17.30
N GLN A 147 -14.37 13.73 16.79
CA GLN A 147 -15.58 12.89 16.80
C GLN A 147 -15.95 12.43 18.22
N ALA A 148 -14.97 12.25 19.12
CA ALA A 148 -15.23 11.84 20.50
C ALA A 148 -15.76 12.96 21.41
N LYS A 149 -15.69 14.22 20.95
CA LYS A 149 -16.20 15.40 21.67
C LYS A 149 -17.64 15.77 21.31
N ILE A 150 -18.24 15.08 20.33
CA ILE A 150 -19.62 15.24 19.86
C ILE A 150 -20.45 14.09 20.42
#